data_AF-A0AAV4DZT2-F1
#
_entry.id   AF-A0AAV4DZT2-F1
#
_cell.length_a   1.000
_cell.length_b   1.000
_cell.length_c   1.000
_cell.angle_alpha   90.00
_cell.angle_beta   90.00
_cell.angle_gamma   90.00
#
_symmetry.space_group_name_H-M   'P 1'
#
loop_
_entity.id
_entity.type
_entity.pdbx_description
1 polymer ?
#
loop_
_entity_poly.entity_id
_entity_poly.type
_entity_poly.pdbx_seq_one_letter_code
_entity_poly.pdbx_strand_id
1 'polypeptide(L)'
;MSWCRMEFKPKKSRSRSIRKGKVDVATAFTAAEQHIPTVSQEPVKSFRRCYDSSMKDTRRGAETLDLASKSLLAINKCGLQSKFKIWCL
;
A
#
# COMPACT_ATOMS: atom_id res chain seq x y z
N MET A 1 1.35 3.99 25.26
CA MET A 1 1.75 2.58 25.42
C MET A 1 3.00 2.33 24.59
N SER A 2 4.15 2.11 25.23
CA SER A 2 5.39 1.69 24.55
C SER A 2 5.58 0.19 24.77
N TRP A 3 5.40 -0.62 23.73
CA TRP A 3 5.73 -2.04 23.80
C TRP A 3 7.19 -2.20 23.38
N CYS A 4 8.07 -2.66 24.27
CA CYS A 4 9.50 -2.85 23.97
C CYS A 4 10.18 -1.63 23.33
N ARG A 5 9.88 -0.40 23.80
CA ARG A 5 10.32 0.89 23.21
C ARG A 5 9.84 1.15 21.77
N MET A 6 8.98 0.30 21.22
CA MET A 6 8.29 0.56 19.96
C MET A 6 7.08 1.45 20.20
N GLU A 7 6.94 2.46 19.37
CA GLU A 7 5.75 3.28 19.29
C GLU A 7 4.93 2.91 18.06
N PHE A 8 3.67 2.56 18.29
CA PHE A 8 2.74 2.42 17.20
C PHE A 8 2.41 3.81 16.64
N LYS A 9 2.36 3.95 15.32
CA LYS A 9 1.95 5.19 14.65
C LYS A 9 0.57 4.97 14.02
N PRO A 10 -0.53 5.37 14.69
CA PRO A 10 -1.90 5.09 14.24
C PRO A 10 -2.17 5.58 12.81
N LYS A 11 -1.70 6.77 12.47
CA LYS A 11 -1.77 7.35 11.11
C LYS A 11 -1.03 6.54 10.02
N LYS A 12 -0.06 5.71 10.40
CA LYS A 12 0.70 4.83 9.48
C LYS A 12 0.14 3.41 9.42
N SER A 13 -0.87 3.09 10.22
CA SER A 13 -1.45 1.75 10.30
C SER A 13 -2.87 1.72 9.79
N ARG A 14 -3.28 0.62 9.13
CA ARG A 14 -4.65 0.46 8.63
C ARG A 14 -5.29 -0.77 9.25
N SER A 15 -6.54 -0.62 9.68
CA SER A 15 -7.29 -1.69 10.32
C SER A 15 -8.27 -2.38 9.35
N ARG A 16 -8.50 -3.67 9.60
CA ARG A 16 -9.58 -4.43 8.99
C ARG A 16 -9.97 -5.57 9.93
N SER A 17 -11.23 -5.59 10.36
CA SER A 17 -11.77 -6.66 11.20
C SER A 17 -12.51 -7.68 10.33
N ILE A 18 -12.34 -8.96 10.65
CA ILE A 18 -13.08 -10.05 10.03
C ILE A 18 -13.74 -10.85 11.14
N ARG A 19 -15.08 -10.94 11.10
CA ARG A 19 -15.87 -11.78 12.02
C ARG A 19 -16.70 -12.76 11.20
N LYS A 20 -16.61 -14.05 11.52
CA LYS A 20 -17.34 -15.13 10.85
C LYS A 20 -17.21 -15.08 9.31
N GLY A 21 -15.99 -14.82 8.82
CA GLY A 21 -15.69 -14.74 7.39
C GLY A 21 -16.21 -13.49 6.68
N LYS A 22 -16.86 -12.56 7.38
CA LYS A 22 -17.34 -11.29 6.83
C LYS A 22 -16.52 -10.13 7.38
N VAL A 23 -16.34 -9.10 6.54
CA VAL A 23 -15.71 -7.86 6.98
C VAL A 23 -16.63 -7.20 8.01
N ASP A 24 -16.09 -6.94 9.19
CA ASP A 24 -16.79 -6.21 10.23
C ASP A 24 -16.38 -4.74 10.17
N VAL A 25 -17.28 -3.90 9.66
CA VAL A 25 -17.07 -2.46 9.48
C VAL A 25 -17.32 -1.68 10.76
N ALA A 26 -18.00 -2.27 11.75
CA ALA A 26 -18.35 -1.58 12.99
C ALA A 26 -17.19 -1.56 14.00
N THR A 27 -16.26 -2.50 13.91
CA THR A 27 -15.08 -2.51 14.79
C THR A 27 -14.10 -1.41 14.40
N ALA A 28 -13.99 -0.39 15.25
CA ALA A 28 -12.95 0.64 15.18
C ALA A 28 -11.78 0.28 16.09
N PHE A 29 -10.56 0.53 15.61
CA PHE A 29 -9.34 0.33 16.40
C PHE A 29 -8.72 1.67 16.78
N THR A 30 -8.29 1.78 18.03
CA THR A 30 -7.61 2.96 18.56
C THR A 30 -6.29 2.56 19.18
N ALA A 31 -5.26 3.37 18.97
CA ALA A 31 -3.96 3.22 19.62
C ALA A 31 -3.43 4.59 20.03
N ALA A 32 -2.87 4.69 21.24
CA ALA A 32 -2.41 5.98 21.81
C ALA A 32 -3.46 7.10 21.65
N GLU A 33 -4.71 6.79 21.99
CA GLU A 33 -5.87 7.71 21.91
C GLU A 33 -6.19 8.24 20.50
N GLN A 34 -5.56 7.70 19.45
CA GLN A 34 -5.86 8.05 18.06
C GLN A 34 -6.55 6.89 17.34
N HIS A 35 -7.50 7.24 16.48
CA HIS A 35 -8.18 6.31 15.59
C HIS A 35 -7.24 5.79 14.51
N ILE A 36 -7.30 4.48 14.24
CA ILE A 36 -6.57 3.84 13.15
C ILE A 36 -7.50 3.77 11.93
N PRO A 37 -7.19 4.45 10.82
CA PRO A 37 -8.02 4.44 9.63
C PRO A 37 -8.19 3.01 9.10
N THR A 38 -9.34 2.72 8.50
CA THR A 38 -9.56 1.41 7.88
C THR A 38 -8.87 1.33 6.52
N VAL A 39 -8.56 0.12 6.05
CA VAL A 39 -8.03 -0.10 4.69
C VAL A 39 -8.99 0.42 3.61
N SER A 40 -10.31 0.43 3.90
CA SER A 40 -11.33 0.95 2.98
C SER A 40 -11.32 2.48 2.90
N GLN A 41 -11.03 3.18 3.99
CA GLN A 41 -10.92 4.63 4.02
C GLN A 41 -9.61 5.11 3.42
N GLU A 42 -8.51 4.47 3.80
CA GLU A 42 -7.17 4.83 3.35
C GLU A 42 -6.40 3.58 2.89
N PRO A 43 -6.51 3.20 1.61
CA PRO A 43 -5.73 2.11 1.03
C PRO A 43 -4.23 2.30 1.25
N VAL A 44 -3.51 1.19 1.46
CA VAL A 44 -2.06 1.24 1.72
C VAL A 44 -1.30 0.87 0.48
N LYS A 45 -0.31 1.68 0.09
CA LYS A 45 0.69 1.28 -0.90
C LYS A 45 1.97 0.83 -0.19
N SER A 46 2.42 -0.40 -0.46
CA SER A 46 3.67 -0.95 0.05
C SER A 46 4.37 -1.75 -1.04
N PHE A 47 5.68 -1.54 -1.23
CA PHE A 47 6.47 -2.20 -2.28
C PHE A 47 5.80 -2.19 -3.66
N ARG A 48 5.29 -1.01 -4.08
CA ARG A 48 4.57 -0.80 -5.36
C ARG A 48 3.22 -1.52 -5.47
N ARG A 49 2.82 -2.30 -4.47
CA ARG A 49 1.52 -2.96 -4.35
C ARG A 49 0.52 -2.09 -3.59
N CYS A 50 -0.68 -1.93 -4.14
CA CYS A 50 -1.80 -1.29 -3.44
C CYS A 50 -2.68 -2.35 -2.76
N TYR A 51 -2.90 -2.17 -1.46
CA TYR A 51 -3.82 -2.96 -0.63
C TYR A 51 -5.08 -2.16 -0.43
N ASP A 52 -6.15 -2.60 -1.08
CA ASP A 52 -7.46 -1.98 -1.02
C ASP A 52 -8.44 -2.80 -0.17
N SER A 53 -9.68 -2.32 -0.08
CA SER A 53 -10.77 -3.00 0.62
C SER A 53 -11.13 -4.37 0.04
N SER A 54 -10.66 -4.75 -1.15
CA SER A 54 -10.89 -6.10 -1.65
C SER A 54 -9.90 -7.11 -1.04
N MET A 55 -8.67 -6.67 -0.76
CA MET A 55 -7.52 -7.53 -0.42
C MET A 55 -7.31 -8.69 -1.42
N LYS A 56 -7.87 -8.58 -2.62
CA LYS A 56 -7.72 -9.58 -3.68
C LYS A 56 -6.43 -9.34 -4.45
N ASP A 57 -5.93 -10.41 -5.03
CA ASP A 57 -4.74 -10.39 -5.89
C ASP A 57 -5.07 -10.61 -7.37
N THR A 58 -6.35 -10.60 -7.73
CA THR A 58 -6.82 -10.80 -9.11
C THR A 58 -6.33 -9.73 -10.08
N ARG A 59 -6.01 -8.52 -9.59
CA ARG A 59 -5.56 -7.39 -10.42
C ARG A 59 -4.04 -7.27 -10.51
N ARG A 60 -3.26 -8.11 -9.83
CA ARG A 60 -1.80 -7.96 -9.70
C ARG A 60 -1.08 -8.01 -11.04
N GLY A 61 -1.50 -8.91 -11.93
CA GLY A 61 -0.93 -9.01 -13.27
C GLY A 61 -1.10 -7.71 -14.06
N ALA A 62 -2.32 -7.19 -14.11
CA ALA A 62 -2.63 -5.94 -14.80
C ALA A 62 -1.90 -4.73 -14.19
N GLU A 63 -1.84 -4.63 -12.86
CA GLU A 63 -1.10 -3.57 -12.16
C GLU A 63 0.40 -3.61 -12.44
N THR A 64 0.97 -4.82 -12.52
CA THR A 64 2.40 -5.02 -12.81
C THR A 64 2.72 -4.61 -14.24
N LEU A 65 1.88 -5.02 -15.20
CA LEU A 65 2.03 -4.63 -16.60
C LEU A 65 1.92 -3.12 -16.79
N ASP A 66 0.89 -2.50 -16.22
CA ASP A 66 0.70 -1.04 -16.27
C ASP A 66 1.89 -0.28 -15.66
N LEU A 67 2.39 -0.75 -14.52
CA LEU A 67 3.56 -0.17 -13.87
C LEU A 67 4.82 -0.31 -14.72
N ALA A 68 5.05 -1.48 -15.33
CA ALA A 68 6.19 -1.71 -16.21
C ALA A 68 6.12 -0.80 -17.44
N SER A 69 4.96 -0.72 -18.11
CA SER A 69 4.76 0.17 -19.25
C SER A 69 4.99 1.64 -18.89
N LYS A 70 4.44 2.12 -17.77
CA LYS A 70 4.66 3.50 -17.30
C LYS A 70 6.13 3.77 -16.96
N SER A 71 6.80 2.80 -16.33
CA SER A 71 8.21 2.93 -15.95
C SER A 71 9.11 2.99 -17.20
N LEU A 72 8.89 2.11 -18.17
CA LEU A 72 9.62 2.12 -19.45
C LEU A 72 9.40 3.42 -20.23
N LEU A 73 8.16 3.93 -20.28
CA LEU A 73 7.88 5.22 -20.90
C LEU A 73 8.60 6.38 -20.18
N ALA A 74 8.67 6.35 -18.86
CA ALA A 74 9.41 7.36 -18.08
C ALA A 74 10.92 7.30 -18.35
N ILE A 75 11.50 6.10 -18.44
CA ILE A 75 12.90 5.90 -18.83
C ILE A 75 13.15 6.36 -20.26
N ASN A 76 12.22 6.11 -21.18
CA ASN A 76 12.37 6.58 -22.56
C ASN A 76 12.37 8.12 -22.62
N LYS A 77 11.49 8.76 -21.86
CA LYS A 77 11.37 10.24 -21.78
C LYS A 77 12.45 10.92 -20.94
N CYS A 78 13.25 10.18 -20.17
CA CYS A 78 14.32 10.81 -19.40
C CYS A 78 15.45 11.26 -20.33
N GLY A 79 15.99 12.46 -20.10
CA GLY A 79 17.08 13.04 -20.88
C GLY A 79 18.46 12.40 -20.64
N LEU A 80 18.51 11.24 -20.00
CA LEU A 80 19.74 10.49 -19.77
C LEU A 80 20.26 9.90 -21.08
N GLN A 81 21.57 9.90 -21.27
CA GLN A 81 22.19 9.18 -22.38
C GLN A 81 21.91 7.67 -22.26
N SER A 82 21.82 6.98 -23.39
CA SER A 82 21.42 5.55 -23.46
C SER A 82 22.20 4.67 -22.47
N LYS A 83 23.52 4.83 -22.36
CA LYS A 83 24.38 4.08 -21.42
C LYS A 83 24.00 4.22 -19.95
N PHE A 84 23.36 5.32 -19.56
CA PHE A 84 22.94 5.56 -18.17
C PHE A 84 21.51 5.07 -17.89
N LYS A 85 20.68 4.86 -18.94
CA LYS A 85 19.30 4.39 -18.78
C LYS A 85 19.23 2.96 -18.23
N ILE A 86 20.28 2.15 -18.40
CA ILE A 86 20.38 0.79 -17.85
C ILE A 86 20.25 0.76 -16.32
N TRP A 87 20.63 1.85 -15.64
CA TRP A 87 20.54 1.97 -14.18
C TRP A 87 19.16 2.41 -13.67
N CYS A 88 18.22 2.71 -14.57
CA CYS A 88 16.84 3.07 -14.22
C CYS A 88 15.89 1.87 -14.23
N LEU A 89 16.36 0.70 -14.68
CA LEU A 89 15.64 -0.57 -14.70
C LEU A 89 15.56 -1.18 -13.30
#